data_AF-A0A554KDX3-F1
#
_entry.id   AF-A0A554KDX3-F1
#
_cell.length_a   1.000
_cell.length_b   1.000
_cell.length_c   1.000
_cell.angle_alpha   90.00
_cell.angle_beta   90.00
_cell.angle_gamma   90.00
#
_symmetry.space_group_name_H-M   'P 1'
#
loop_
_entity.id
_entity.type
_entity.pdbx_description
1 polymer ?
#
loop_
_entity_poly.entity_id
_entity_poly.type
_entity_poly.pdbx_seq_one_letter_code
_entity_poly.pdbx_strand_id
1 'polypeptide(L)'
;MQRVLWYKYVWQRQTLAQLAETYRRGKRWIQKQLDAAPISDHSLIPQPIIAVSDVTFFGRGYGVLVIHCPQLKRNIYWKEVTAETPAEYLQARRNVEQQGFIIQVAVVDGKRGVTKVFSDIPVQMCQFHQITIMRRYLTSRPKLEAGKELRAITLALTTLTEQSCTALLDEWHKRWELFLKERTYILGTRHWSIHTSSHTFRLPKHPHQPSLSVHLQKTPAT
;
A
#
# COMPACT_ATOMS: atom_id res chain seq x y z
N MET A 1 -7.31 -33.32 12.96
CA MET A 1 -6.64 -33.42 11.64
C MET A 1 -6.79 -32.13 10.83
N GLN A 2 -8.00 -31.57 10.68
CA GLN A 2 -8.24 -30.37 9.84
C GLN A 2 -7.38 -29.16 10.25
N ARG A 3 -7.30 -28.83 11.55
CA ARG A 3 -6.46 -27.71 12.05
C ARG A 3 -4.98 -27.85 11.66
N VAL A 4 -4.44 -29.07 11.66
CA VAL A 4 -3.04 -29.34 11.29
C VAL A 4 -2.84 -29.14 9.80
N LEU A 5 -3.73 -29.70 8.97
CA LEU A 5 -3.69 -29.51 7.52
C LEU A 5 -3.86 -28.04 7.14
N TRP A 6 -4.79 -27.33 7.79
CA TRP A 6 -5.00 -25.90 7.62
C TRP A 6 -3.74 -25.10 7.97
N TYR A 7 -3.13 -25.38 9.12
CA TYR A 7 -1.89 -24.72 9.52
C TYR A 7 -0.77 -24.94 8.49
N LYS A 8 -0.59 -26.18 8.01
CA LYS A 8 0.42 -26.49 7.00
C LYS A 8 0.13 -25.82 5.65
N TYR A 9 -1.13 -25.78 5.24
CA TYR A 9 -1.55 -25.12 4.00
C TYR A 9 -1.30 -23.60 4.06
N VAL A 10 -1.80 -22.94 5.11
CA VAL A 10 -1.74 -21.47 5.24
C VAL A 10 -0.35 -20.98 5.66
N TRP A 11 0.20 -21.54 6.76
CA TRP A 11 1.42 -21.00 7.38
C TRP A 11 2.71 -21.64 6.86
N GLN A 12 2.66 -22.91 6.46
CA GLN A 12 3.81 -23.58 5.81
C GLN A 12 3.74 -23.54 4.28
N ARG A 13 2.69 -22.91 3.71
CA ARG A 13 2.49 -22.73 2.27
C ARG A 13 2.55 -24.04 1.47
N GLN A 14 2.16 -25.15 2.10
CA GLN A 14 2.16 -26.45 1.44
C GLN A 14 1.00 -26.56 0.46
N THR A 15 1.28 -26.98 -0.77
CA THR A 15 0.26 -27.22 -1.79
C THR A 15 -0.56 -28.48 -1.48
N LEU A 16 -1.74 -28.60 -2.11
CA LEU A 16 -2.55 -29.82 -2.03
C LEU A 16 -1.78 -31.08 -2.46
N ALA A 17 -0.85 -30.95 -3.41
CA ALA A 17 -0.02 -32.06 -3.88
C ALA A 17 0.99 -32.51 -2.82
N GLN A 18 1.71 -31.57 -2.21
CA GLN A 18 2.67 -31.85 -1.14
C GLN A 18 1.98 -32.46 0.09
N LEU A 19 0.79 -31.95 0.45
CA LEU A 19 -0.01 -32.51 1.53
C LEU A 19 -0.52 -33.93 1.19
N ALA A 20 -0.99 -34.14 -0.04
CA ALA A 20 -1.45 -35.45 -0.50
C ALA A 20 -0.33 -36.51 -0.40
N GLU A 21 0.88 -36.15 -0.82
CA GLU A 21 2.06 -37.01 -0.72
C GLU A 21 2.46 -37.28 0.74
N THR A 22 2.60 -36.21 1.54
CA THR A 22 3.01 -36.30 2.96
C THR A 22 2.07 -37.21 3.77
N TYR A 23 0.76 -37.07 3.55
CA TYR A 23 -0.26 -37.81 4.31
C TYR A 23 -0.72 -39.10 3.64
N ARG A 24 -0.16 -39.45 2.46
CA ARG A 24 -0.57 -40.59 1.62
C ARG A 24 -2.09 -40.63 1.39
N ARG A 25 -2.68 -39.48 1.03
CA ARG A 25 -4.12 -39.31 0.75
C ARG A 25 -4.33 -38.65 -0.62
N GLY A 26 -5.50 -38.84 -1.22
CA GLY A 26 -5.85 -38.16 -2.46
C GLY A 26 -6.05 -36.65 -2.29
N LYS A 27 -5.73 -35.84 -3.32
CA LYS A 27 -5.89 -34.37 -3.30
C LYS A 27 -7.31 -33.92 -2.93
N ARG A 28 -8.34 -34.62 -3.44
CA ARG A 28 -9.75 -34.37 -3.09
C ARG A 28 -10.04 -34.55 -1.59
N TRP A 29 -9.39 -35.53 -0.97
CA TRP A 29 -9.53 -35.77 0.47
C TRP A 29 -8.91 -34.62 1.27
N ILE A 30 -7.71 -34.15 0.88
CA ILE A 30 -7.06 -32.98 1.51
C ILE A 30 -7.94 -31.75 1.39
N GLN A 31 -8.47 -31.45 0.19
CA GLN A 31 -9.36 -30.31 -0.04
C GLN A 31 -10.57 -30.37 0.91
N LYS A 32 -11.25 -31.52 1.00
CA LYS A 32 -12.37 -31.72 1.92
C LYS A 32 -12.00 -31.47 3.39
N GLN A 33 -10.77 -31.79 3.80
CA GLN A 33 -10.31 -31.48 5.17
C GLN A 33 -10.04 -29.99 5.39
N LEU A 34 -9.55 -29.27 4.37
CA LEU A 34 -9.33 -27.83 4.43
C LEU A 34 -10.67 -27.07 4.44
N ASP A 35 -11.62 -27.47 3.61
CA ASP A 35 -12.96 -26.87 3.56
C ASP A 35 -13.72 -27.06 4.88
N ALA A 36 -13.49 -28.19 5.55
CA ALA A 36 -14.07 -28.50 6.87
C ALA A 36 -13.23 -27.95 8.04
N ALA A 37 -12.16 -27.19 7.79
CA ALA A 37 -11.38 -26.59 8.86
C ALA A 37 -12.21 -25.50 9.57
N PRO A 38 -12.21 -25.48 10.91
CA PRO A 38 -12.98 -24.47 11.64
C PRO A 38 -12.37 -23.08 11.37
N ILE A 39 -13.20 -22.18 10.87
CA ILE A 39 -12.87 -20.76 10.75
C ILE A 39 -12.98 -20.17 12.15
N SER A 40 -11.89 -19.61 12.68
CA SER A 40 -11.95 -18.86 13.93
C SER A 40 -12.62 -17.53 13.65
N ASP A 41 -13.91 -17.42 13.97
CA ASP A 41 -14.57 -16.13 13.97
C ASP A 41 -14.11 -15.36 15.21
N HIS A 42 -13.28 -14.37 14.99
CA HIS A 42 -12.86 -13.45 16.03
C HIS A 42 -13.67 -12.18 15.84
N SER A 43 -14.82 -12.11 16.51
CA SER A 43 -15.61 -10.89 16.55
C SER A 43 -14.74 -9.75 17.07
N LEU A 44 -14.54 -8.74 16.23
CA LEU A 44 -13.77 -7.56 16.58
C LEU A 44 -14.71 -6.58 17.28
N ILE A 45 -14.25 -5.99 18.39
CA ILE A 45 -15.01 -4.97 19.09
C ILE A 45 -14.93 -3.68 18.26
N PRO A 46 -16.07 -3.05 17.90
CA PRO A 46 -16.06 -1.82 17.14
C PRO A 46 -15.39 -0.68 17.90
N GLN A 47 -14.48 0.03 17.24
CA GLN A 47 -13.68 1.11 17.83
C GLN A 47 -13.16 2.06 16.75
N PRO A 48 -12.57 3.22 17.11
CA PRO A 48 -11.87 4.06 16.16
C PRO A 48 -10.65 3.35 15.55
N ILE A 49 -10.47 3.47 14.23
CA ILE A 49 -9.40 2.79 13.48
C ILE A 49 -8.73 3.69 12.45
N ILE A 50 -7.46 3.38 12.20
CA ILE A 50 -6.76 3.72 10.95
C ILE A 50 -7.03 2.60 9.93
N ALA A 51 -7.71 2.91 8.84
CA ALA A 51 -8.04 1.97 7.78
C ALA A 51 -6.98 2.02 6.67
N VAL A 52 -6.21 0.95 6.52
CA VAL A 52 -5.30 0.75 5.39
C VAL A 52 -5.99 -0.14 4.38
N SER A 53 -6.30 0.38 3.21
CA SER A 53 -7.03 -0.35 2.17
C SER A 53 -6.17 -0.62 0.94
N ASP A 54 -6.21 -1.83 0.43
CA ASP A 54 -5.50 -2.24 -0.78
C ASP A 54 -6.29 -3.31 -1.56
N VAL A 55 -6.02 -3.44 -2.85
CA VAL A 55 -6.59 -4.49 -3.71
C VAL A 55 -5.48 -5.29 -4.37
N THR A 56 -5.47 -6.61 -4.14
CA THR A 56 -4.55 -7.53 -4.80
C THR A 56 -5.27 -8.37 -5.84
N PHE A 57 -4.79 -8.37 -7.08
CA PHE A 57 -5.33 -9.18 -8.18
C PHE A 57 -4.58 -10.51 -8.35
N PHE A 58 -5.33 -11.59 -8.56
CA PHE A 58 -4.81 -12.90 -8.93
C PHE A 58 -5.31 -13.26 -10.34
N GLY A 59 -4.47 -12.97 -11.34
CA GLY A 59 -4.85 -13.16 -12.74
C GLY A 59 -5.80 -12.05 -13.25
N ARG A 60 -6.66 -12.40 -14.22
CA ARG A 60 -7.61 -11.46 -14.82
C ARG A 60 -8.99 -11.66 -14.20
N GLY A 61 -9.58 -10.57 -13.68
CA GLY A 61 -10.98 -10.57 -13.23
C GLY A 61 -11.23 -11.09 -11.82
N TYR A 62 -10.19 -11.44 -11.05
CA TYR A 62 -10.30 -11.78 -9.64
C TYR A 62 -9.30 -10.98 -8.81
N GLY A 63 -9.81 -10.15 -7.91
CA GLY A 63 -9.04 -9.41 -6.93
C GLY A 63 -9.70 -9.46 -5.57
N VAL A 64 -8.91 -9.15 -4.54
CA VAL A 64 -9.37 -9.12 -3.16
C VAL A 64 -9.06 -7.73 -2.60
N LEU A 65 -10.12 -7.01 -2.24
CA LEU A 65 -10.03 -5.76 -1.48
C LEU A 65 -9.95 -6.10 0.00
N VAL A 66 -8.96 -5.53 0.70
CA VAL A 66 -8.79 -5.70 2.14
C VAL A 66 -8.74 -4.34 2.80
N ILE A 67 -9.43 -4.19 3.94
CA ILE A 67 -9.25 -3.09 4.89
C ILE A 67 -8.57 -3.68 6.12
N HIS A 68 -7.32 -3.31 6.33
CA HIS A 68 -6.49 -3.69 7.45
C HIS A 68 -6.39 -2.55 8.47
N CYS A 69 -6.45 -2.87 9.75
CA CYS A 69 -6.12 -1.93 10.82
C CYS A 69 -4.76 -2.29 11.43
N PRO A 70 -3.71 -1.48 11.18
CA PRO A 70 -2.37 -1.74 11.71
C PRO A 70 -2.31 -1.76 13.24
N GLN A 71 -3.11 -0.90 13.89
CA GLN A 71 -3.17 -0.78 15.35
C GLN A 71 -3.66 -2.08 15.98
N LEU A 72 -4.68 -2.70 15.37
CA LEU A 72 -5.26 -3.96 15.82
C LEU A 72 -4.49 -5.18 15.30
N LYS A 73 -3.63 -5.02 14.28
CA LYS A 73 -3.00 -6.12 13.53
C LYS A 73 -4.06 -7.12 13.02
N ARG A 74 -5.16 -6.60 12.49
CA ARG A 74 -6.31 -7.37 12.03
C ARG A 74 -6.86 -6.81 10.72
N ASN A 75 -7.37 -7.72 9.89
CA ASN A 75 -8.19 -7.37 8.75
C ASN A 75 -9.61 -7.13 9.26
N ILE A 76 -10.11 -5.91 9.08
CA ILE A 76 -11.45 -5.50 9.53
C ILE A 76 -12.49 -5.95 8.53
N TYR A 77 -12.17 -5.84 7.24
CA TYR A 77 -13.08 -6.19 6.17
C TYR A 77 -12.28 -6.71 4.97
N TRP A 78 -12.88 -7.63 4.23
CA TRP A 78 -12.39 -8.02 2.92
C TRP A 78 -13.57 -8.36 2.00
N LYS A 79 -13.35 -8.24 0.70
CA LYS A 79 -14.29 -8.73 -0.32
C LYS A 79 -13.57 -9.06 -1.61
N GLU A 80 -14.18 -9.95 -2.39
CA GLU A 80 -13.76 -10.22 -3.76
C GLU A 80 -14.27 -9.10 -4.68
N VAL A 81 -13.44 -8.72 -5.65
CA VAL A 81 -13.73 -7.67 -6.63
C VAL A 81 -13.22 -8.10 -8.01
N THR A 82 -13.94 -7.77 -9.07
CA THR A 82 -13.51 -8.05 -10.46
C THR A 82 -12.66 -6.93 -11.04
N ALA A 83 -12.85 -5.72 -10.51
CA ALA A 83 -12.09 -4.52 -10.85
C ALA A 83 -11.95 -3.64 -9.60
N GLU A 84 -10.87 -2.88 -9.56
CA GLU A 84 -10.62 -1.95 -8.46
C GLU A 84 -11.20 -0.60 -8.86
N THR A 85 -12.33 -0.22 -8.25
CA THR A 85 -13.05 1.01 -8.57
C THR A 85 -13.36 1.80 -7.30
N PRO A 86 -13.54 3.13 -7.35
CA PRO A 86 -13.95 3.91 -6.19
C PRO A 86 -15.26 3.41 -5.54
N ALA A 87 -16.17 2.84 -6.33
CA ALA A 87 -17.41 2.25 -5.82
C ALA A 87 -17.14 1.06 -4.89
N GLU A 88 -16.12 0.24 -5.21
CA GLU A 88 -15.73 -0.88 -4.36
C GLU A 88 -15.27 -0.39 -2.97
N TYR A 89 -14.46 0.67 -2.93
CA TYR A 89 -14.00 1.29 -1.69
C TYR A 89 -15.15 1.92 -0.90
N LEU A 90 -16.09 2.60 -1.57
CA LEU A 90 -17.25 3.19 -0.90
C LEU A 90 -18.11 2.12 -0.23
N GLN A 91 -18.35 1.01 -0.92
CA GLN A 91 -19.08 -0.11 -0.32
C GLN A 91 -18.30 -0.73 0.85
N ALA A 92 -16.99 -0.92 0.71
CA ALA A 92 -16.17 -1.47 1.78
C ALA A 92 -16.19 -0.56 3.02
N ARG A 93 -16.04 0.75 2.83
CA ARG A 93 -16.17 1.77 3.88
C ARG A 93 -17.51 1.67 4.61
N ARG A 94 -18.63 1.66 3.86
CA ARG A 94 -19.97 1.55 4.44
C ARG A 94 -20.15 0.28 5.28
N ASN A 95 -19.63 -0.85 4.81
CA ASN A 95 -19.71 -2.10 5.57
C ASN A 95 -18.93 -2.02 6.90
N VAL A 96 -17.73 -1.44 6.87
CA VAL A 96 -16.93 -1.24 8.08
C VAL A 96 -17.65 -0.31 9.08
N GLU A 97 -18.23 0.78 8.60
CA GLU A 97 -19.00 1.72 9.43
C GLU A 97 -20.30 1.08 9.97
N GLN A 98 -20.99 0.26 9.17
CA GLN A 98 -22.17 -0.50 9.62
C GLN A 98 -21.86 -1.54 10.69
N GLN A 99 -20.64 -2.08 10.71
CA GLN A 99 -20.15 -2.94 11.80
C GLN A 99 -19.83 -2.13 13.08
N GLY A 100 -19.97 -0.80 13.05
CA GLY A 100 -19.76 0.10 14.19
C GLY A 100 -18.36 0.68 14.30
N PHE A 101 -17.45 0.38 13.36
CA PHE A 101 -16.11 0.98 13.37
C PHE A 101 -16.14 2.44 12.95
N ILE A 102 -15.30 3.26 13.57
CA ILE A 102 -15.16 4.68 13.21
C ILE A 102 -13.83 4.84 12.47
N ILE A 103 -13.89 5.06 11.15
CA ILE A 103 -12.68 5.28 10.35
C ILE A 103 -12.22 6.71 10.56
N GLN A 104 -11.16 6.90 11.35
CA GLN A 104 -10.60 8.22 11.62
C GLN A 104 -9.66 8.68 10.50
N VAL A 105 -9.01 7.73 9.84
CA VAL A 105 -7.95 7.97 8.88
C VAL A 105 -7.99 6.87 7.83
N ALA A 106 -7.88 7.25 6.56
CA ALA A 106 -7.73 6.30 5.47
C ALA A 106 -6.33 6.35 4.87
N VAL A 107 -5.69 5.19 4.75
CA VAL A 107 -4.47 5.00 3.98
C VAL A 107 -4.84 4.21 2.73
N VAL A 108 -4.72 4.84 1.57
CA VAL A 108 -5.17 4.29 0.28
C VAL A 108 -4.01 4.25 -0.72
N ASP A 109 -4.11 3.43 -1.75
CA ASP A 109 -3.26 3.61 -2.94
C ASP A 109 -3.61 4.94 -3.64
N GLY A 110 -2.68 5.48 -4.41
CA GLY A 110 -2.83 6.71 -5.20
C GLY A 110 -3.78 6.58 -6.40
N LYS A 111 -4.69 5.59 -6.39
CA LYS A 111 -5.64 5.36 -7.46
C LYS A 111 -6.62 6.51 -7.60
N ARG A 112 -6.80 6.97 -8.84
CA ARG A 112 -7.68 8.09 -9.18
C ARG A 112 -9.10 7.84 -8.66
N GLY A 113 -9.60 8.78 -7.86
CA GLY A 113 -10.97 8.76 -7.34
C GLY A 113 -11.15 8.02 -6.02
N VAL A 114 -10.21 7.14 -5.61
CA VAL A 114 -10.29 6.43 -4.32
C VAL A 114 -10.16 7.40 -3.15
N THR A 115 -9.26 8.39 -3.25
CA THR A 115 -9.11 9.43 -2.22
C THR A 115 -10.39 10.22 -1.96
N LYS A 116 -11.25 10.41 -2.98
CA LYS A 116 -12.52 11.14 -2.84
C LYS A 116 -13.55 10.38 -1.99
N VAL A 117 -13.45 9.05 -1.93
CA VAL A 117 -14.32 8.20 -1.10
C VAL A 117 -14.16 8.53 0.38
N PHE A 118 -13.02 9.08 0.78
CA PHE A 118 -12.66 9.41 2.15
C PHE A 118 -12.45 10.91 2.36
N SER A 119 -13.10 11.75 1.54
CA SER A 119 -12.86 13.20 1.51
C SER A 119 -13.27 13.97 2.78
N ASP A 120 -14.10 13.36 3.62
CA ASP A 120 -14.55 13.85 4.92
C ASP A 120 -13.62 13.49 6.08
N ILE A 121 -12.57 12.71 5.84
CA ILE A 121 -11.56 12.33 6.84
C ILE A 121 -10.14 12.57 6.32
N PRO A 122 -9.12 12.62 7.20
CA PRO A 122 -7.73 12.60 6.78
C PRO A 122 -7.41 11.38 5.90
N VAL A 123 -6.84 11.63 4.72
CA VAL A 123 -6.40 10.61 3.77
C VAL A 123 -4.91 10.73 3.56
N GLN A 124 -4.21 9.60 3.66
CA GLN A 124 -2.80 9.49 3.32
C GLN A 124 -2.63 8.49 2.17
N MET A 125 -1.77 8.82 1.21
CA MET A 125 -1.33 7.82 0.23
C MET A 125 -0.35 6.84 0.89
N CYS A 126 -0.54 5.54 0.67
CA CYS A 126 0.34 4.50 1.22
C CYS A 126 1.81 4.75 0.86
N GLN A 127 2.70 4.82 1.86
CA GLN A 127 4.13 5.12 1.65
C GLN A 127 4.83 4.05 0.80
N PHE A 128 4.40 2.78 0.89
CA PHE A 128 4.90 1.72 0.01
C PHE A 128 4.62 2.03 -1.47
N HIS A 129 3.40 2.48 -1.78
CA HIS A 129 3.02 2.89 -3.13
C HIS A 129 3.74 4.18 -3.55
N GLN A 130 3.92 5.15 -2.66
CA GLN A 130 4.73 6.34 -2.93
C GLN A 130 6.18 5.96 -3.31
N ILE A 131 6.84 5.11 -2.52
CA ILE A 131 8.20 4.62 -2.81
C ILE A 131 8.23 3.84 -4.14
N THR A 132 7.19 3.05 -4.43
CA THR A 132 7.08 2.30 -5.68
C THR A 132 6.95 3.23 -6.88
N ILE A 133 6.15 4.29 -6.78
CA ILE A 133 6.07 5.34 -7.80
C ILE A 133 7.44 5.96 -8.02
N MET A 134 8.13 6.36 -6.95
CA MET A 134 9.46 6.94 -7.05
C MET A 134 10.44 5.99 -7.73
N ARG A 135 10.42 4.69 -7.41
CA ARG A 135 11.25 3.66 -8.07
C ARG A 135 10.96 3.46 -9.56
N ARG A 136 9.77 3.82 -10.05
CA ARG A 136 9.44 3.77 -11.49
C ARG A 136 10.11 4.91 -12.25
N TYR A 137 10.13 6.10 -11.65
CA TYR A 137 10.70 7.30 -12.27
C TYR A 137 12.19 7.50 -11.98
N LEU A 138 12.67 6.94 -10.88
CA LEU A 138 14.06 6.96 -10.45
C LEU A 138 14.63 5.55 -10.55
N THR A 139 15.70 5.40 -11.33
CA THR A 139 16.43 4.12 -11.41
C THR A 139 16.84 3.63 -10.01
N SER A 140 16.86 2.31 -9.82
CA SER A 140 17.26 1.69 -8.56
C SER A 140 18.73 1.97 -8.18
N ARG A 141 19.56 2.33 -9.18
CA ARG A 141 20.98 2.68 -9.05
C ARG A 141 21.27 3.98 -9.80
N PRO A 142 20.86 5.14 -9.25
CA PRO A 142 21.10 6.44 -9.89
C PRO A 142 22.59 6.74 -9.93
N LYS A 143 23.08 7.11 -11.12
CA LYS A 143 24.48 7.50 -11.34
C LYS A 143 24.71 8.97 -10.97
N LEU A 144 23.74 9.82 -11.31
CA LEU A 144 23.76 11.25 -11.03
C LEU A 144 23.51 11.51 -9.54
N GLU A 145 24.23 12.48 -8.97
CA GLU A 145 24.08 12.87 -7.56
C GLU A 145 22.66 13.32 -7.23
N ALA A 146 22.02 14.11 -8.10
CA ALA A 146 20.61 14.50 -7.96
C ALA A 146 19.69 13.29 -7.73
N GLY A 147 19.91 12.21 -8.48
CA GLY A 147 19.13 10.98 -8.33
C GLY A 147 19.48 10.19 -7.07
N LYS A 148 20.75 10.19 -6.64
CA LYS A 148 21.18 9.53 -5.39
C LYS A 148 20.55 10.19 -4.17
N GLU A 149 20.56 11.52 -4.13
CA GLU A 149 19.95 12.30 -3.04
C GLU A 149 18.44 12.10 -2.99
N LEU A 150 17.75 12.19 -4.13
CA LEU A 150 16.29 11.96 -4.19
C LEU A 150 15.92 10.53 -3.76
N ARG A 151 16.74 9.55 -4.11
CA ARG A 151 16.56 8.16 -3.67
C ARG A 151 16.71 8.04 -2.15
N ALA A 152 17.68 8.73 -1.56
CA ALA A 152 17.88 8.72 -0.11
C ALA A 152 16.66 9.30 0.62
N ILE A 153 16.15 10.45 0.17
CA ILE A 153 14.92 11.06 0.72
C ILE A 153 13.74 10.11 0.59
N THR A 154 13.56 9.50 -0.58
CA THR A 154 12.49 8.52 -0.85
C THR A 154 12.53 7.33 0.12
N LEU A 155 13.72 6.77 0.37
CA LEU A 155 13.88 5.61 1.25
C LEU A 155 13.68 5.99 2.73
N ALA A 156 13.91 7.25 3.10
CA ALA A 156 13.65 7.78 4.44
C ALA A 156 12.18 8.16 4.67
N LEU A 157 11.30 8.09 3.65
CA LEU A 157 9.90 8.52 3.75
C LEU A 157 9.13 7.89 4.93
N THR A 158 9.43 6.64 5.27
CA THR A 158 8.75 5.91 6.36
C THR A 158 9.19 6.35 7.75
N THR A 159 10.30 7.08 7.88
CA THR A 159 10.84 7.55 9.17
C THR A 159 10.74 9.06 9.33
N LEU A 160 10.48 9.79 8.25
CA LEU A 160 10.34 11.25 8.26
C LEU A 160 8.93 11.70 8.63
N THR A 161 8.86 12.87 9.28
CA THR A 161 7.62 13.65 9.38
C THR A 161 7.34 14.34 8.03
N GLU A 162 6.10 14.77 7.80
CA GLU A 162 5.77 15.58 6.62
C GLU A 162 6.57 16.88 6.56
N GLN A 163 6.78 17.55 7.69
CA GLN A 163 7.56 18.79 7.75
C GLN A 163 9.00 18.54 7.30
N SER A 164 9.66 17.52 7.85
CA SER A 164 11.03 17.17 7.50
C SER A 164 11.15 16.66 6.05
N CYS A 165 10.18 15.87 5.59
CA CYS A 165 10.15 15.38 4.21
C CYS A 165 9.99 16.53 3.21
N THR A 166 9.06 17.46 3.47
CA THR A 166 8.84 18.65 2.66
C THR A 166 10.09 19.52 2.60
N ALA A 167 10.72 19.78 3.76
CA ALA A 167 11.94 20.57 3.82
C ALA A 167 13.09 19.96 3.02
N LEU A 168 13.32 18.65 3.14
CA LEU A 168 14.35 17.92 2.38
C LEU A 168 14.08 17.94 0.88
N LEU A 169 12.82 17.77 0.47
CA LEU A 169 12.43 17.83 -0.95
C LEU A 169 12.59 19.23 -1.52
N ASP A 170 12.24 20.27 -0.76
CA ASP A 170 12.40 21.67 -1.16
C ASP A 170 13.88 22.05 -1.30
N GLU A 171 14.72 21.64 -0.35
CA GLU A 171 16.17 21.85 -0.41
C GLU A 171 16.78 21.13 -1.62
N TRP A 172 16.42 19.87 -1.83
CA TRP A 172 16.83 19.11 -3.01
C TRP A 172 16.40 19.79 -4.31
N HIS A 173 15.14 20.23 -4.40
CA HIS A 173 14.63 20.90 -5.59
C HIS A 173 15.39 22.20 -5.87
N LYS A 174 15.59 23.05 -4.87
CA LYS A 174 16.36 24.31 -5.00
C LYS A 174 17.79 24.04 -5.50
N ARG A 175 18.45 23.01 -4.95
CA ARG A 175 19.81 22.65 -5.32
C ARG A 175 19.94 22.20 -6.78
N TRP A 176 18.96 21.43 -7.26
CA TRP A 176 19.01 20.81 -8.59
C TRP A 176 18.14 21.51 -9.64
N GLU A 177 17.44 22.59 -9.31
CA GLU A 177 16.49 23.26 -10.21
C GLU A 177 17.10 23.65 -11.57
N LEU A 178 18.30 24.23 -11.56
CA LEU A 178 19.00 24.62 -12.79
C LEU A 178 19.39 23.40 -13.62
N PHE A 179 19.93 22.36 -12.97
CA PHE A 179 20.28 21.09 -13.61
C PHE A 179 19.07 20.39 -14.23
N LEU A 180 17.92 20.40 -13.56
CA LEU A 180 16.67 19.81 -14.06
C LEU A 180 16.10 20.56 -15.28
N LYS A 181 16.40 21.86 -15.42
CA LYS A 181 15.98 22.70 -16.56
C LYS A 181 16.98 22.66 -17.72
N GLU A 182 18.15 22.08 -17.53
CA GLU A 182 19.19 22.00 -18.55
C GLU A 182 18.73 21.14 -19.74
N ARG A 183 18.92 21.67 -20.96
CA ARG A 183 18.60 20.99 -22.21
C ARG A 183 19.85 20.28 -22.74
N THR A 184 19.78 18.96 -22.85
CA THR A 184 20.76 18.15 -23.55
C THR A 184 20.34 17.99 -25.01
N TYR A 185 21.15 18.49 -25.94
CA TYR A 185 20.90 18.33 -27.37
C TYR A 185 21.46 16.98 -27.87
N ILE A 186 20.67 16.24 -28.64
CA ILE A 186 21.11 14.98 -29.24
C ILE A 186 21.88 15.31 -30.52
N LEU A 187 23.19 15.02 -30.53
CA LEU A 187 24.09 15.28 -31.65
C LEU A 187 23.52 14.72 -32.96
N GLY A 188 23.51 15.55 -34.01
CA GLY A 188 23.00 15.17 -35.34
C GLY A 188 21.48 15.27 -35.51
N THR A 189 20.74 15.73 -34.50
CA THR A 189 19.28 15.96 -34.61
C THR A 189 18.89 17.36 -34.12
N ARG A 190 17.70 17.85 -34.46
CA ARG A 190 17.09 19.05 -33.85
C ARG A 190 16.41 18.73 -32.51
N HIS A 191 16.56 17.51 -32.01
CA HIS A 191 15.90 17.05 -30.80
C HIS A 191 16.77 17.32 -29.58
N TRP A 192 16.12 17.74 -28.50
CA TRP A 192 16.72 17.94 -27.19
C TRP A 192 15.89 17.19 -26.16
N SER A 193 16.56 16.68 -25.14
CA SER A 193 15.94 16.23 -23.90
C SER A 193 16.26 17.22 -22.79
N ILE A 194 15.40 17.28 -21.79
CA ILE A 194 15.76 17.88 -20.50
C ILE A 194 16.05 16.74 -19.53
N HIS A 195 16.80 17.01 -18.47
CA HIS A 195 16.96 16.08 -17.36
C HIS A 195 15.63 15.96 -16.57
N THR A 196 14.59 15.43 -17.20
CA THR A 196 13.30 15.18 -16.55
C THR A 196 13.39 13.94 -15.69
N SER A 197 13.49 14.14 -14.39
CA SER A 197 12.74 13.36 -13.41
C SER A 197 11.31 13.91 -13.20
N SER A 198 10.92 14.91 -14.00
CA SER A 198 9.87 15.88 -13.69
C SER A 198 8.77 15.98 -14.76
N HIS A 199 8.12 14.86 -15.11
CA HIS A 199 6.69 14.94 -15.38
C HIS A 199 5.96 14.62 -14.08
N THR A 200 5.64 15.69 -13.35
CA THR A 200 4.70 15.77 -12.22
C THR A 200 5.09 15.06 -10.93
N PHE A 201 6.09 15.57 -10.20
CA PHE A 201 5.99 15.58 -8.73
C PHE A 201 5.24 16.85 -8.31
N ARG A 202 3.95 16.92 -8.62
CA ARG A 202 3.05 17.69 -7.78
C ARG A 202 2.66 16.75 -6.66
N LEU A 203 3.17 16.98 -5.45
CA LEU A 203 2.39 16.59 -4.28
C LEU A 203 0.95 17.10 -4.52
N PRO A 204 -0.10 16.32 -4.20
CA PRO A 204 -1.47 16.77 -4.35
C PRO A 204 -1.58 18.19 -3.79
N LYS A 205 -1.98 19.15 -4.63
CA LYS A 205 -2.27 20.52 -4.19
C LYS A 205 -3.56 20.50 -3.36
N HIS A 206 -3.51 19.95 -2.16
CA HIS A 206 -4.53 20.11 -1.15
C HIS A 206 -3.82 20.53 0.15
N PRO A 207 -3.93 21.81 0.55
CA PRO A 207 -3.19 22.37 1.69
C PRO A 207 -3.73 21.95 3.06
N HIS A 208 -4.43 20.81 3.16
CA HIS A 208 -4.89 20.24 4.43
C HIS A 208 -4.89 18.71 4.35
N GLN A 209 -3.72 18.10 4.53
CA GLN A 209 -3.64 16.69 4.91
C GLN A 209 -2.69 16.61 6.09
N PRO A 210 -3.18 16.59 7.35
CA PRO A 210 -2.30 16.26 8.46
C PRO A 210 -1.82 14.83 8.24
N SER A 211 -0.55 14.67 7.86
CA SER A 211 0.11 13.36 7.96
C SER A 211 0.11 12.94 9.43
N LEU A 212 -0.51 11.79 9.70
CA LEU A 212 -0.46 11.16 11.02
C LEU A 212 0.83 10.36 11.14
N SER A 213 1.97 11.04 11.07
CA SER A 213 3.27 10.43 11.39
C SER A 213 3.55 10.36 12.90
N VAL A 214 2.56 10.64 13.78
CA VAL A 214 2.82 10.83 15.23
C VAL A 214 2.19 9.77 16.15
N HIS A 215 1.41 8.79 15.68
CA HIS A 215 0.74 7.83 16.60
C HIS A 215 1.11 6.35 16.44
N LEU A 216 2.12 6.00 15.65
CA LEU A 216 2.62 4.62 15.55
C LEU A 216 3.91 4.35 16.37
N GLN A 217 4.40 5.33 17.13
CA GLN A 217 5.53 5.14 18.03
C GLN A 217 5.14 5.54 19.46
N LYS A 218 4.75 4.55 20.25
CA LYS A 218 5.02 4.37 21.71
C LYS A 218 3.86 3.64 22.38
N THR A 219 3.97 2.32 22.44
CA THR A 219 3.56 1.59 23.65
C THR A 219 4.81 0.90 24.18
N PRO A 220 5.35 1.29 25.35
CA PRO A 220 6.40 0.52 25.99
C PRO A 220 5.80 -0.83 26.42
N ALA A 221 6.52 -1.91 26.14
CA ALA A 221 6.22 -3.20 26.72
C ALA A 221 6.49 -3.13 28.23
N THR A 222 5.44 -3.29 29.03
CA THR A 222 5.52 -3.89 30.37
C THR A 222 5.53 -5.39 30.24
#